data_AF-K6ARD8-F1
#
_entry.id   AF-K6ARD8-F1
#
_cell.length_a   1.000
_cell.length_b   1.000
_cell.length_c   1.000
_cell.angle_alpha   90.00
_cell.angle_beta   90.00
_cell.angle_gamma   90.00
#
_symmetry.space_group_name_H-M   'P 1'
#
loop_
_entity.id
_entity.type
_entity.pdbx_description
1 polymer ?
#
loop_
_entity_poly.entity_id
_entity_poly.type
_entity_poly.pdbx_seq_one_letter_code
_entity_poly.pdbx_strand_id
1 'polypeptide(L)'
;MKKNIYLMLMLLLVSVTGCRQHTGTTDADTADLPPEAFMRISGTDLITSKGQKFFIKGTNLGNWLNPEGYMFGFNKTNSPGRINQMLCELVGPDFTAEFWKAFKDNYITRDDIRFIAATGANTIRLPFHYKLFTDEDYMGLTANQDGFARIDSVVGWCREAGLYLILDMHDAPGGQTGDNIDDSYGYPWLFESEASQQLFCNIWKKIAAYYKNEPVILGYELANEPIAPYFSNMEELNGKLEPLYKRATAAIREADTNHIILLGGAQWNGNFRPFTDSTFDDKIMYTCHRYGGDASKAAIQEIIDFRDRVNLPMYMGEIGHNTEAWQNAFCHVMEENNIGWTFWPYKKIDKSSFAGIKAPAGWDAVVAFSEAPRGTYQEIRDARPDQETAKAALTEFIENSRIQQCVIQNEYIRSLGLKTQ
;
A
#
# COMPACT_ATOMS: atom_id res chain seq x y z
N MET A 1 -36.64 -69.66 35.47
CA MET A 1 -37.41 -70.04 34.26
C MET A 1 -36.71 -69.45 33.04
N LYS A 2 -36.42 -70.30 32.05
CA LYS A 2 -35.73 -69.98 30.79
C LYS A 2 -36.49 -68.94 29.97
N LYS A 3 -35.75 -68.07 29.27
CA LYS A 3 -35.97 -67.74 27.84
C LYS A 3 -34.74 -67.04 27.27
N ASN A 4 -34.07 -67.73 26.34
CA ASN A 4 -33.15 -67.16 25.36
C ASN A 4 -33.94 -66.33 24.34
N ILE A 5 -33.33 -65.29 23.76
CA ILE A 5 -33.30 -65.01 22.30
C ILE A 5 -32.26 -63.89 22.04
N TYR A 6 -31.54 -64.09 20.93
CA TYR A 6 -30.38 -63.38 20.39
C TYR A 6 -30.58 -61.87 20.12
N LEU A 7 -29.50 -61.09 20.22
CA LEU A 7 -29.30 -59.94 19.34
C LEU A 7 -27.80 -59.59 19.13
N MET A 8 -27.31 -60.02 17.96
CA MET A 8 -26.54 -59.27 16.96
C MET A 8 -25.47 -58.25 17.40
N LEU A 9 -24.21 -58.57 17.07
CA LEU A 9 -23.07 -57.66 16.98
C LEU A 9 -23.38 -56.44 16.08
N MET A 10 -23.11 -55.24 16.59
CA MET A 10 -22.72 -54.09 15.78
C MET A 10 -21.47 -53.47 16.42
N LEU A 11 -20.32 -53.59 15.74
CA LEU A 11 -19.14 -52.79 16.02
C LEU A 11 -19.45 -51.34 15.63
N LEU A 12 -19.55 -50.44 16.62
CA LEU A 12 -19.39 -49.01 16.38
C LEU A 12 -17.90 -48.65 16.50
N LEU A 13 -17.27 -48.38 15.36
CA LEU A 13 -16.03 -47.62 15.29
C LEU A 13 -16.35 -46.18 15.69
N VAL A 14 -15.97 -45.79 16.91
CA VAL A 14 -15.89 -44.39 17.31
C VAL A 14 -14.56 -43.85 16.80
N SER A 15 -14.60 -43.11 15.68
CA SER A 15 -13.48 -42.31 15.23
C SER A 15 -13.30 -41.13 16.17
N VAL A 16 -12.31 -41.21 17.06
CA VAL A 16 -11.81 -40.06 17.81
C VAL A 16 -11.03 -39.19 16.83
N THR A 17 -11.70 -38.21 16.21
CA THR A 17 -11.02 -37.07 15.58
C THR A 17 -10.39 -36.24 16.69
N GLY A 18 -9.14 -36.58 17.03
CA GLY A 18 -8.30 -35.71 17.84
C GLY A 18 -8.07 -34.40 17.09
N CYS A 19 -8.40 -33.28 17.74
CA CYS A 19 -7.98 -31.96 17.31
C CYS A 19 -6.45 -31.93 17.21
N ARG A 20 -5.94 -32.03 15.99
CA ARG A 20 -4.56 -31.63 15.69
C ARG A 20 -4.54 -30.11 15.73
N GLN A 21 -3.96 -29.56 16.79
CA GLN A 21 -3.43 -28.20 16.75
C GLN A 21 -2.51 -28.10 15.54
N HIS A 22 -2.83 -27.18 14.64
CA HIS A 22 -2.03 -26.92 13.44
C HIS A 22 -0.83 -26.07 13.86
N THR A 23 0.09 -26.65 14.64
CA THR A 23 1.47 -26.18 14.73
C THR A 23 2.22 -26.86 13.59
N GLY A 24 2.31 -26.17 12.46
CA GLY A 24 2.88 -26.69 11.24
C GLY A 24 3.47 -25.58 10.38
N THR A 25 4.43 -24.82 10.92
CA THR A 25 5.53 -24.34 10.08
C THR A 25 6.47 -25.52 9.90
N THR A 26 6.27 -26.26 8.81
CA THR A 26 7.29 -27.22 8.36
C THR A 26 8.54 -26.43 8.00
N ASP A 27 9.66 -26.78 8.62
CA ASP A 27 11.04 -26.37 8.29
C ASP A 27 11.45 -26.88 6.89
N ALA A 28 10.72 -26.46 5.86
CA ALA A 28 11.06 -26.66 4.46
C ALA A 28 11.06 -25.28 3.80
N ASP A 29 12.22 -24.92 3.24
CA ASP A 29 12.56 -23.66 2.54
C ASP A 29 13.17 -22.50 3.35
N THR A 30 14.14 -22.82 4.21
CA THR A 30 15.18 -21.85 4.66
C THR A 30 16.44 -21.86 3.81
N ALA A 31 16.42 -22.52 2.65
CA ALA A 31 17.52 -22.40 1.69
C ALA A 31 17.44 -21.02 1.04
N ASP A 32 18.50 -20.21 1.19
CA ASP A 32 18.60 -18.93 0.47
C ASP A 32 18.45 -19.21 -1.04
N LEU A 33 17.45 -18.58 -1.65
CA LEU A 33 17.23 -18.68 -3.09
C LEU A 33 18.42 -18.05 -3.82
N PRO A 34 18.80 -18.59 -4.98
CA PRO A 34 19.92 -18.01 -5.70
C PRO A 34 19.54 -16.62 -6.24
N PRO A 35 20.51 -15.69 -6.43
CA PRO A 35 20.21 -14.30 -6.80
C PRO A 35 19.34 -14.13 -8.05
N GLU A 36 19.43 -15.07 -9.00
CA GLU A 36 18.59 -15.10 -10.20
C GLU A 36 17.11 -15.37 -9.95
N ALA A 37 16.71 -15.79 -8.74
CA ALA A 37 15.29 -15.92 -8.39
C ALA A 37 14.59 -14.56 -8.25
N PHE A 38 15.36 -13.49 -7.98
CA PHE A 38 14.86 -12.14 -7.73
C PHE A 38 14.88 -11.25 -8.98
N MET A 39 14.17 -10.13 -8.91
CA MET A 39 14.24 -9.09 -9.94
C MET A 39 15.65 -8.49 -9.98
N ARG A 40 16.25 -8.40 -11.16
CA ARG A 40 17.60 -7.83 -11.37
C ARG A 40 17.55 -6.55 -12.18
N ILE A 41 18.58 -5.74 -12.03
CA ILE A 41 18.76 -4.49 -12.77
C ILE A 41 19.83 -4.67 -13.84
N SER A 42 19.57 -4.12 -15.03
CA SER A 42 20.53 -4.04 -16.13
C SER A 42 20.41 -2.68 -16.81
N GLY A 43 21.23 -1.72 -16.40
CA GLY A 43 21.07 -0.32 -16.81
C GLY A 43 19.69 0.20 -16.40
N THR A 44 18.91 0.68 -17.36
CA THR A 44 17.55 1.18 -17.11
C THR A 44 16.47 0.10 -17.09
N ASP A 45 16.85 -1.18 -17.29
CA ASP A 45 15.91 -2.30 -17.40
C ASP A 45 15.80 -3.11 -16.11
N LEU A 46 14.58 -3.58 -15.84
CA LEU A 46 14.31 -4.66 -14.90
C LEU A 46 14.34 -6.00 -15.64
N ILE A 47 14.93 -7.02 -15.05
CA ILE A 47 15.12 -8.35 -15.63
C ILE A 47 14.57 -9.40 -14.67
N THR A 48 13.58 -10.15 -15.13
CA THR A 48 12.99 -11.27 -14.38
C THR A 48 13.99 -12.42 -14.16
N SER A 49 13.60 -13.37 -13.31
CA SER A 49 14.35 -14.61 -13.10
C SER A 49 14.56 -15.45 -14.36
N LYS A 50 13.71 -15.28 -15.38
CA LYS A 50 13.83 -15.94 -16.69
C LYS A 50 14.74 -15.18 -17.68
N GLY A 51 15.40 -14.10 -17.24
CA GLY A 51 16.25 -13.28 -18.11
C GLY A 51 15.47 -12.40 -19.08
N GLN A 52 14.15 -12.24 -18.89
CA GLN A 52 13.30 -11.40 -19.73
C GLN A 52 13.18 -10.01 -19.14
N LYS A 53 13.17 -8.99 -20.01
CA LYS A 53 12.85 -7.62 -19.60
C LYS A 53 11.45 -7.57 -18.99
N PHE A 54 11.36 -6.94 -17.83
CA PHE A 54 10.13 -6.73 -17.09
C PHE A 54 9.72 -5.27 -17.20
N PHE A 55 8.44 -5.03 -17.45
CA PHE A 55 7.89 -3.69 -17.54
C PHE A 55 6.70 -3.62 -16.59
N ILE A 56 6.80 -2.79 -15.54
CA ILE A 56 5.78 -2.68 -14.51
C ILE A 56 4.49 -2.10 -15.13
N LYS A 57 3.38 -2.82 -14.99
CA LYS A 57 2.02 -2.34 -15.32
C LYS A 57 1.08 -2.79 -14.22
N GLY A 58 0.50 -1.86 -13.47
CA GLY A 58 -0.25 -2.22 -12.29
C GLY A 58 -1.06 -1.13 -11.64
N THR A 59 -1.37 -1.33 -10.38
CA THR A 59 -2.14 -0.40 -9.56
C THR A 59 -1.68 -0.43 -8.10
N ASN A 60 -2.18 0.54 -7.34
CA ASN A 60 -1.87 0.72 -5.94
C ASN A 60 -3.02 0.25 -5.05
N LEU A 61 -2.71 -0.50 -3.98
CA LEU A 61 -3.68 -0.86 -2.93
C LEU A 61 -3.86 0.30 -1.92
N GLY A 62 -4.08 1.50 -2.44
CA GLY A 62 -4.37 2.69 -1.65
C GLY A 62 -5.65 2.54 -0.83
N ASN A 63 -5.78 3.40 0.18
CA ASN A 63 -6.85 3.39 1.18
C ASN A 63 -6.89 2.21 2.16
N TRP A 64 -6.06 1.17 1.99
CA TRP A 64 -6.21 -0.07 2.75
C TRP A 64 -5.39 -0.08 4.04
N LEU A 65 -4.07 -0.17 3.93
CA LEU A 65 -3.12 -0.12 5.05
C LEU A 65 -2.56 1.30 5.27
N ASN A 66 -3.06 2.25 4.49
CA ASN A 66 -2.96 3.69 4.65
C ASN A 66 -4.28 4.33 4.14
N PRO A 67 -5.28 4.60 5.01
CA PRO A 67 -6.54 5.20 4.60
C PRO A 67 -6.43 6.72 4.30
N GLU A 68 -6.96 7.14 3.16
CA GLU A 68 -6.97 8.54 2.72
C GLU A 68 -8.40 9.09 2.66
N GLY A 69 -8.62 10.29 3.19
CA GLY A 69 -9.99 10.82 3.38
C GLY A 69 -10.81 10.91 2.11
N TYR A 70 -10.22 11.40 1.02
CA TYR A 70 -10.94 11.60 -0.23
C TYR A 70 -11.44 10.29 -0.85
N MET A 71 -10.81 9.15 -0.51
CA MET A 71 -11.24 7.83 -0.97
C MET A 71 -12.49 7.32 -0.23
N PHE A 72 -12.82 7.92 0.92
CA PHE A 72 -14.10 7.79 1.62
C PHE A 72 -15.09 8.91 1.26
N GLY A 73 -14.66 9.92 0.49
CA GLY A 73 -15.44 11.14 0.20
C GLY A 73 -15.26 12.27 1.21
N PHE A 74 -14.28 12.17 2.10
CA PHE A 74 -13.95 13.20 3.08
C PHE A 74 -12.94 14.21 2.51
N ASN A 75 -12.95 15.45 2.99
CA ASN A 75 -12.01 16.48 2.58
C ASN A 75 -11.16 16.98 3.76
N LYS A 76 -11.78 17.41 4.88
CA LYS A 76 -11.03 17.86 6.06
C LYS A 76 -10.43 16.73 6.89
N THR A 77 -11.07 15.57 6.85
CA THR A 77 -10.63 14.36 7.57
C THR A 77 -9.83 13.50 6.60
N ASN A 78 -8.57 13.88 6.37
CA ASN A 78 -7.79 13.46 5.20
C ASN A 78 -6.53 12.62 5.47
N SER A 79 -6.25 12.26 6.74
CA SER A 79 -5.15 11.37 7.12
C SER A 79 -5.65 10.22 8.01
N PRO A 80 -4.92 9.09 8.10
CA PRO A 80 -5.31 7.94 8.92
C PRO A 80 -5.69 8.29 10.37
N GLY A 81 -4.88 9.09 11.06
CA GLY A 81 -5.12 9.52 12.43
C GLY A 81 -6.36 10.40 12.55
N ARG A 82 -6.58 11.32 11.60
CA ARG A 82 -7.80 12.16 11.58
C ARG A 82 -9.04 11.32 11.33
N ILE A 83 -8.98 10.36 10.41
CA ILE A 83 -10.10 9.44 10.13
C ILE A 83 -10.41 8.62 11.37
N ASN A 84 -9.41 8.04 12.02
CA ASN A 84 -9.60 7.27 13.24
C ASN A 84 -10.23 8.12 14.36
N GLN A 85 -9.70 9.33 14.60
CA GLN A 85 -10.28 10.26 15.58
C GLN A 85 -11.75 10.56 15.25
N MET A 86 -12.04 10.89 14.00
CA MET A 86 -13.39 11.19 13.53
C MET A 86 -14.35 10.01 13.78
N LEU A 87 -13.95 8.79 13.45
CA LEU A 87 -14.78 7.60 13.69
C LEU A 87 -14.99 7.36 15.19
N CYS A 88 -13.96 7.48 16.03
CA CYS A 88 -14.10 7.40 17.48
C CYS A 88 -15.09 8.44 18.04
N GLU A 89 -15.06 9.67 17.52
CA GLU A 89 -15.99 10.73 17.90
C GLU A 89 -17.43 10.47 17.41
N LEU A 90 -17.59 9.73 16.30
CA LEU A 90 -18.87 9.40 15.68
C LEU A 90 -19.56 8.20 16.37
N VAL A 91 -18.87 7.06 16.47
CA VAL A 91 -19.45 5.76 16.85
C VAL A 91 -18.81 5.13 18.09
N GLY A 92 -17.81 5.78 18.68
CA GLY A 92 -17.09 5.30 19.86
C GLY A 92 -15.91 4.37 19.52
N PRO A 93 -14.93 4.26 20.42
CA PRO A 93 -13.65 3.57 20.15
C PRO A 93 -13.81 2.07 19.89
N ASP A 94 -14.69 1.39 20.64
CA ASP A 94 -14.87 -0.07 20.49
C ASP A 94 -15.44 -0.45 19.12
N PHE A 95 -16.45 0.31 18.65
CA PHE A 95 -16.99 0.08 17.31
C PHE A 95 -15.97 0.46 16.23
N THR A 96 -15.22 1.54 16.41
CA THR A 96 -14.17 1.94 15.46
C THR A 96 -13.08 0.86 15.35
N ALA A 97 -12.69 0.22 16.45
CA ALA A 97 -11.73 -0.88 16.43
C ALA A 97 -12.25 -2.08 15.62
N GLU A 98 -13.50 -2.49 15.84
CA GLU A 98 -14.15 -3.54 15.06
C GLU A 98 -14.33 -3.16 13.59
N PHE A 99 -14.67 -1.90 13.30
CA PHE A 99 -14.72 -1.37 11.94
C PHE A 99 -13.37 -1.50 11.25
N TRP A 100 -12.27 -1.09 11.88
CA TRP A 100 -10.95 -1.18 11.26
C TRP A 100 -10.48 -2.61 11.03
N LYS A 101 -10.77 -3.52 11.98
CA LYS A 101 -10.52 -4.94 11.79
C LYS A 101 -11.29 -5.46 10.57
N ALA A 102 -12.60 -5.22 10.51
CA ALA A 102 -13.44 -5.66 9.41
C ALA A 102 -13.06 -5.00 8.08
N PHE A 103 -12.67 -3.72 8.09
CA PHE A 103 -12.16 -3.00 6.94
C PHE A 103 -10.88 -3.64 6.40
N LYS A 104 -9.89 -3.91 7.27
CA LYS A 104 -8.65 -4.61 6.87
C LYS A 104 -8.94 -6.00 6.30
N ASP A 105 -9.92 -6.72 6.85
CA ASP A 105 -10.29 -8.09 6.44
C ASP A 105 -11.07 -8.15 5.11
N ASN A 106 -11.72 -7.06 4.68
CA ASN A 106 -12.66 -7.07 3.54
C ASN A 106 -12.34 -6.06 2.42
N TYR A 107 -11.55 -5.02 2.71
CA TYR A 107 -11.23 -4.01 1.70
C TYR A 107 -10.30 -4.56 0.63
N ILE A 108 -9.28 -5.36 0.97
CA ILE A 108 -8.51 -6.13 -0.02
C ILE A 108 -8.55 -7.60 0.36
N THR A 109 -8.93 -8.44 -0.59
CA THR A 109 -9.01 -9.88 -0.46
C THR A 109 -8.26 -10.56 -1.60
N ARG A 110 -8.13 -11.88 -1.52
CA ARG A 110 -7.60 -12.70 -2.62
C ARG A 110 -8.34 -12.49 -3.95
N ASP A 111 -9.64 -12.21 -3.91
CA ASP A 111 -10.42 -12.01 -5.13
C ASP A 111 -10.09 -10.67 -5.81
N ASP A 112 -9.73 -9.64 -5.04
CA ASP A 112 -9.21 -8.37 -5.58
C ASP A 112 -7.90 -8.60 -6.35
N ILE A 113 -6.97 -9.38 -5.77
CA ILE A 113 -5.68 -9.70 -6.40
C ILE A 113 -5.87 -10.53 -7.68
N ARG A 114 -6.77 -11.51 -7.67
CA ARG A 114 -7.13 -12.30 -8.85
C ARG A 114 -7.78 -11.43 -9.94
N PHE A 115 -8.64 -10.49 -9.54
CA PHE A 115 -9.23 -9.54 -10.45
C PHE A 115 -8.16 -8.66 -11.11
N ILE A 116 -7.24 -8.08 -10.33
CA ILE A 116 -6.13 -7.27 -10.85
C ILE A 116 -5.32 -8.08 -11.86
N ALA A 117 -4.90 -9.30 -11.54
CA ALA A 117 -4.18 -10.16 -12.47
C ALA A 117 -4.96 -10.47 -13.76
N ALA A 118 -6.28 -10.68 -13.66
CA ALA A 118 -7.14 -10.96 -14.82
C ALA A 118 -7.20 -9.78 -15.82
N THR A 119 -6.95 -8.54 -15.37
CA THR A 119 -6.81 -7.38 -16.27
C THR A 119 -5.53 -7.42 -17.11
N GLY A 120 -4.57 -8.28 -16.77
CA GLY A 120 -3.24 -8.33 -17.39
C GLY A 120 -2.22 -7.40 -16.72
N ALA A 121 -2.57 -6.77 -15.60
CA ALA A 121 -1.59 -6.17 -14.70
C ALA A 121 -0.60 -7.25 -14.21
N ASN A 122 0.64 -6.84 -13.92
CA ASN A 122 1.71 -7.74 -13.50
C ASN A 122 2.36 -7.34 -12.16
N THR A 123 2.01 -6.17 -11.61
CA THR A 123 2.60 -5.62 -10.39
C THR A 123 1.53 -4.95 -9.55
N ILE A 124 1.68 -5.05 -8.24
CA ILE A 124 0.92 -4.30 -7.25
C ILE A 124 1.89 -3.48 -6.40
N ARG A 125 1.59 -2.21 -6.17
CA ARG A 125 2.23 -1.40 -5.13
C ARG A 125 1.34 -1.40 -3.89
N LEU A 126 1.92 -1.72 -2.73
CA LEU A 126 1.23 -1.81 -1.44
C LEU A 126 1.75 -0.71 -0.51
N PRO A 127 1.07 0.44 -0.47
CA PRO A 127 1.23 1.45 0.56
C PRO A 127 0.92 0.89 1.94
N PHE A 128 1.77 1.16 2.92
CA PHE A 128 1.54 0.80 4.30
C PHE A 128 2.07 1.85 5.27
N HIS A 129 1.44 1.94 6.43
CA HIS A 129 1.86 2.82 7.52
C HIS A 129 2.87 2.13 8.46
N TYR A 130 3.94 2.80 8.87
CA TYR A 130 5.02 2.21 9.70
C TYR A 130 4.53 1.59 11.02
N LYS A 131 3.52 2.20 11.64
CA LYS A 131 2.89 1.72 12.89
C LYS A 131 2.42 0.26 12.81
N LEU A 132 2.15 -0.30 11.63
CA LEU A 132 1.85 -1.73 11.46
C LEU A 132 2.96 -2.68 11.94
N PHE A 133 4.15 -2.15 12.25
CA PHE A 133 5.32 -2.90 12.72
C PHE A 133 5.80 -2.46 14.10
N THR A 134 5.04 -1.60 14.80
CA THR A 134 5.34 -1.09 16.14
C THR A 134 4.23 -1.47 17.13
N ASP A 135 4.33 -1.01 18.38
CA ASP A 135 3.28 -1.13 19.40
C ASP A 135 2.53 0.20 19.59
N GLU A 136 2.50 1.05 18.57
CA GLU A 136 1.68 2.26 18.57
C GLU A 136 0.23 1.93 18.20
N ASP A 137 -0.71 2.73 18.71
CA ASP A 137 -2.12 2.62 18.33
C ASP A 137 -2.29 2.93 16.83
N TYR A 138 -2.87 1.96 16.12
CA TYR A 138 -3.13 2.08 14.70
C TYR A 138 -4.30 1.18 14.27
N MET A 139 -5.29 1.78 13.61
CA MET A 139 -6.42 1.09 12.97
C MET A 139 -7.00 -0.05 13.82
N GLY A 140 -7.40 0.28 15.06
CA GLY A 140 -8.11 -0.62 15.96
C GLY A 140 -7.25 -1.56 16.81
N LEU A 141 -5.92 -1.51 16.69
CA LEU A 141 -5.00 -2.27 17.53
C LEU A 141 -4.09 -1.31 18.31
N THR A 142 -3.93 -1.56 19.61
CA THR A 142 -3.06 -0.75 20.49
C THR A 142 -1.67 -1.34 20.71
N ALA A 143 -1.43 -2.59 20.28
CA ALA A 143 -0.17 -3.33 20.36
C ALA A 143 -0.28 -4.60 19.50
N ASN A 144 0.84 -5.30 19.26
CA ASN A 144 0.88 -6.55 18.48
C ASN A 144 0.23 -6.40 17.09
N GLN A 145 0.67 -5.39 16.37
CA GLN A 145 0.16 -5.04 15.05
C GLN A 145 0.28 -6.21 14.07
N ASP A 146 -0.64 -6.26 13.10
CA ASP A 146 -0.79 -7.39 12.18
C ASP A 146 -0.08 -7.19 10.83
N GLY A 147 0.83 -6.22 10.72
CA GLY A 147 1.49 -5.83 9.46
C GLY A 147 2.08 -6.99 8.66
N PHE A 148 2.86 -7.87 9.30
CA PHE A 148 3.42 -9.05 8.64
C PHE A 148 2.34 -10.01 8.14
N ALA A 149 1.33 -10.32 8.95
CA ALA A 149 0.25 -11.21 8.53
C ALA A 149 -0.57 -10.66 7.36
N ARG A 150 -0.75 -9.33 7.28
CA ARG A 150 -1.42 -8.67 6.16
C ARG A 150 -0.60 -8.76 4.88
N ILE A 151 0.68 -8.43 4.95
CA ILE A 151 1.57 -8.50 3.79
C ILE A 151 1.76 -9.96 3.33
N ASP A 152 1.91 -10.92 4.25
CA ASP A 152 2.01 -12.36 3.94
C ASP A 152 0.81 -12.86 3.15
N SER A 153 -0.39 -12.38 3.49
CA SER A 153 -1.61 -12.70 2.75
C SER A 153 -1.51 -12.21 1.30
N VAL A 154 -1.07 -10.96 1.09
CA VAL A 154 -0.90 -10.37 -0.25
C VAL A 154 0.21 -11.08 -1.03
N VAL A 155 1.34 -11.39 -0.40
CA VAL A 155 2.43 -12.18 -0.99
C VAL A 155 1.91 -13.54 -1.46
N GLY A 156 1.13 -14.23 -0.63
CA GLY A 156 0.44 -15.48 -0.97
C GLY A 156 -0.43 -15.35 -2.22
N TRP A 157 -1.30 -14.34 -2.24
CA TRP A 157 -2.23 -14.11 -3.35
C TRP A 157 -1.53 -13.66 -4.64
N CYS A 158 -0.50 -12.82 -4.55
CA CYS A 158 0.32 -12.40 -5.67
C CYS A 158 1.07 -13.58 -6.28
N ARG A 159 1.62 -14.48 -5.46
CA ARG A 159 2.25 -15.72 -5.93
C ARG A 159 1.28 -16.61 -6.71
N GLU A 160 0.07 -16.82 -6.17
CA GLU A 160 -0.98 -17.58 -6.86
C GLU A 160 -1.36 -16.94 -8.20
N ALA A 161 -1.39 -15.62 -8.27
CA ALA A 161 -1.85 -14.86 -9.43
C ALA A 161 -0.74 -14.50 -10.44
N GLY A 162 0.53 -14.75 -10.11
CA GLY A 162 1.68 -14.39 -10.94
C GLY A 162 1.97 -12.88 -10.98
N LEU A 163 1.66 -12.17 -9.91
CA LEU A 163 1.94 -10.74 -9.73
C LEU A 163 3.20 -10.52 -8.89
N TYR A 164 3.92 -9.44 -9.15
CA TYR A 164 4.95 -8.92 -8.25
C TYR A 164 4.39 -7.89 -7.29
N LEU A 165 5.04 -7.71 -6.13
CA LEU A 165 4.64 -6.80 -5.08
C LEU A 165 5.75 -5.77 -4.79
N ILE A 166 5.43 -4.49 -4.77
CA ILE A 166 6.29 -3.42 -4.23
C ILE A 166 5.76 -3.05 -2.85
N LEU A 167 6.61 -3.08 -1.84
CA LEU A 167 6.27 -2.62 -0.50
C LEU A 167 6.66 -1.16 -0.36
N ASP A 168 5.69 -0.30 -0.06
CA ASP A 168 5.86 1.15 0.03
C ASP A 168 5.55 1.63 1.44
N MET A 169 6.56 2.13 2.17
CA MET A 169 6.32 2.78 3.45
C MET A 169 5.79 4.18 3.17
N HIS A 170 4.46 4.25 3.18
CA HIS A 170 3.70 5.42 2.78
C HIS A 170 3.61 6.47 3.88
N ASP A 171 3.72 6.03 5.12
CA ASP A 171 3.79 6.88 6.31
C ASP A 171 5.03 6.42 7.09
N ALA A 172 6.03 7.29 7.19
CA ALA A 172 7.26 7.03 7.92
C ALA A 172 7.19 7.59 9.36
N PRO A 173 8.01 7.08 10.30
CA PRO A 173 8.09 7.64 11.64
C PRO A 173 8.31 9.15 11.65
N GLY A 174 7.43 9.89 12.34
CA GLY A 174 7.46 11.35 12.39
C GLY A 174 6.94 12.08 11.15
N GLY A 175 6.63 11.37 10.06
CA GLY A 175 6.21 11.96 8.79
C GLY A 175 7.38 12.40 7.92
N GLN A 176 7.36 12.00 6.65
CA GLN A 176 8.35 12.35 5.64
C GLN A 176 7.94 13.54 4.75
N THR A 177 6.65 13.80 4.59
CA THR A 177 6.08 14.81 3.69
C THR A 177 5.72 16.07 4.46
N GLY A 178 5.06 15.92 5.61
CA GLY A 178 4.50 17.03 6.36
C GLY A 178 3.11 17.47 5.88
N ASP A 179 2.33 16.58 5.26
CA ASP A 179 0.98 16.84 4.77
C ASP A 179 0.05 15.64 5.03
N ASN A 180 -1.16 15.60 4.48
CA ASN A 180 -2.17 14.59 4.84
C ASN A 180 -1.82 13.15 4.45
N ILE A 181 -0.91 12.96 3.48
CA ILE A 181 -0.60 11.68 2.84
C ILE A 181 0.23 10.76 3.76
N ASP A 182 0.95 11.32 4.74
CA ASP A 182 1.92 10.61 5.59
C ASP A 182 1.57 10.57 7.09
N ASP A 183 0.31 10.88 7.43
CA ASP A 183 -0.22 10.99 8.80
C ASP A 183 0.65 11.82 9.77
N SER A 184 1.39 12.79 9.22
CA SER A 184 2.28 13.64 10.01
C SER A 184 1.53 14.70 10.81
N TYR A 185 2.29 15.41 11.65
CA TYR A 185 1.81 16.58 12.39
C TYR A 185 1.99 17.89 11.59
N GLY A 186 1.93 17.82 10.24
CA GLY A 186 2.06 18.98 9.35
C GLY A 186 3.51 19.47 9.15
N TYR A 187 4.49 18.63 9.46
CA TYR A 187 5.91 18.89 9.24
C TYR A 187 6.67 17.57 9.10
N PRO A 188 7.70 17.48 8.24
CA PRO A 188 8.40 16.23 7.96
C PRO A 188 9.46 15.92 9.04
N TRP A 189 9.01 15.61 10.25
CA TRP A 189 9.88 15.43 11.42
C TRP A 189 10.87 14.27 11.28
N LEU A 190 10.64 13.35 10.34
CA LEU A 190 11.62 12.31 9.98
C LEU A 190 13.01 12.90 9.70
N PHE A 191 13.09 14.09 9.09
CA PHE A 191 14.37 14.70 8.72
C PHE A 191 15.01 15.51 9.86
N GLU A 192 14.34 15.71 10.98
CA GLU A 192 14.88 16.45 12.14
C GLU A 192 15.14 15.55 13.35
N SER A 193 14.37 14.47 13.49
CA SER A 193 14.38 13.61 14.67
C SER A 193 15.26 12.38 14.45
N GLU A 194 16.39 12.33 15.15
CA GLU A 194 17.27 11.14 15.17
C GLU A 194 16.53 9.87 15.63
N ALA A 195 15.61 10.01 16.60
CA ALA A 195 14.79 8.88 17.07
C ALA A 195 13.87 8.35 15.96
N SER A 196 13.26 9.25 15.17
CA SER A 196 12.42 8.87 14.04
C SER A 196 13.22 8.19 12.94
N GLN A 197 14.42 8.71 12.61
CA GLN A 197 15.31 8.10 11.62
C GLN A 197 15.79 6.70 12.07
N GLN A 198 16.12 6.53 13.35
CA GLN A 198 16.51 5.24 13.89
C GLN A 198 15.34 4.24 13.83
N LEU A 199 14.13 4.68 14.20
CA LEU A 199 12.94 3.83 14.10
C LEU A 199 12.64 3.44 12.64
N PHE A 200 12.77 4.38 11.71
CA PHE A 200 12.62 4.16 10.27
C PHE A 200 13.57 3.06 9.77
N CYS A 201 14.86 3.18 10.08
CA CYS A 201 15.87 2.19 9.70
C CYS A 201 15.62 0.82 10.36
N ASN A 202 15.20 0.81 11.64
CA ASN A 202 14.92 -0.42 12.37
C ASN A 202 13.73 -1.19 11.78
N ILE A 203 12.65 -0.48 11.40
CA ILE A 203 11.47 -1.08 10.79
C ILE A 203 11.85 -1.67 9.43
N TRP A 204 12.57 -0.91 8.59
CA TRP A 204 13.02 -1.40 7.30
C TRP A 204 13.93 -2.62 7.41
N LYS A 205 14.89 -2.63 8.34
CA LYS A 205 15.73 -3.79 8.62
C LYS A 205 14.90 -5.01 9.07
N LYS A 206 13.86 -4.80 9.87
CA LYS A 206 12.96 -5.87 10.33
C LYS A 206 12.14 -6.46 9.18
N ILE A 207 11.60 -5.61 8.30
CA ILE A 207 10.87 -6.01 7.09
C ILE A 207 11.81 -6.80 6.16
N ALA A 208 12.99 -6.26 5.88
CA ALA A 208 14.02 -6.90 5.06
C ALA A 208 14.44 -8.27 5.60
N ALA A 209 14.69 -8.39 6.90
CA ALA A 209 15.04 -9.67 7.51
C ALA A 209 13.94 -10.73 7.38
N TYR A 210 12.67 -10.30 7.43
CA TYR A 210 11.52 -11.19 7.31
C TYR A 210 11.31 -11.65 5.86
N TYR A 211 11.49 -10.76 4.88
CA TYR A 211 11.19 -11.00 3.46
C TYR A 211 12.40 -11.31 2.57
N LYS A 212 13.63 -11.37 3.11
CA LYS A 212 14.87 -11.56 2.31
C LYS A 212 14.84 -12.70 1.28
N ASN A 213 14.03 -13.74 1.52
CA ASN A 213 13.90 -14.93 0.67
C ASN A 213 12.57 -14.98 -0.10
N GLU A 214 11.87 -13.85 -0.25
CA GLU A 214 10.55 -13.75 -0.88
C GLU A 214 10.60 -13.13 -2.29
N PRO A 215 10.76 -13.91 -3.38
CA PRO A 215 10.95 -13.37 -4.73
C PRO A 215 9.69 -12.75 -5.35
N VAL A 216 8.52 -12.89 -4.71
CA VAL A 216 7.31 -12.16 -5.12
C VAL A 216 7.47 -10.67 -4.88
N ILE A 217 8.24 -10.28 -3.85
CA ILE A 217 8.55 -8.88 -3.60
C ILE A 217 9.59 -8.43 -4.64
N LEU A 218 9.23 -7.40 -5.40
CA LEU A 218 10.10 -6.76 -6.38
C LEU A 218 11.14 -5.89 -5.67
N GLY A 219 10.69 -5.13 -4.68
CA GLY A 219 11.53 -4.20 -3.95
C GLY A 219 10.82 -3.43 -2.85
N TYR A 220 11.61 -2.62 -2.17
CA TYR A 220 11.23 -1.78 -1.04
C TYR A 220 11.30 -0.30 -1.41
N GLU A 221 10.15 0.37 -1.50
CA GLU A 221 10.06 1.82 -1.65
C GLU A 221 10.13 2.49 -0.30
N LEU A 222 11.27 3.15 -0.05
CA LEU A 222 11.67 3.53 1.31
C LEU A 222 10.75 4.56 1.94
N ALA A 223 10.31 5.55 1.18
CA ALA A 223 9.42 6.60 1.64
C ALA A 223 8.63 7.20 0.48
N ASN A 224 7.34 7.41 0.70
CA ASN A 224 6.45 8.06 -0.23
C ASN A 224 6.56 9.60 -0.14
N GLU A 225 6.75 10.27 -1.28
CA GLU A 225 6.60 11.73 -1.42
C GLU A 225 7.29 12.59 -0.33
N PRO A 226 8.59 12.37 -0.03
CA PRO A 226 9.27 13.13 1.01
C PRO A 226 9.30 14.64 0.72
N ILE A 227 9.16 15.43 1.78
CA ILE A 227 9.38 16.87 1.84
C ILE A 227 8.48 17.65 0.87
N ALA A 228 7.33 18.11 1.35
CA ALA A 228 6.45 19.02 0.61
C ALA A 228 7.11 20.38 0.30
N PRO A 229 6.66 21.11 -0.74
CA PRO A 229 7.31 22.35 -1.20
C PRO A 229 7.03 23.60 -0.33
N TYR A 230 6.42 23.43 0.85
CA TYR A 230 5.85 24.54 1.63
C TYR A 230 6.78 25.09 2.72
N PHE A 231 7.90 24.42 3.00
CA PHE A 231 8.74 24.74 4.17
C PHE A 231 9.82 25.77 3.87
N SER A 232 10.03 26.72 4.78
CA SER A 232 11.06 27.75 4.62
C SER A 232 12.49 27.19 4.63
N ASN A 233 12.71 26.05 5.29
CA ASN A 233 13.99 25.32 5.31
C ASN A 233 14.03 24.15 4.31
N MET A 234 13.21 24.17 3.25
CA MET A 234 13.10 23.07 2.27
C MET A 234 14.44 22.64 1.67
N GLU A 235 15.35 23.56 1.32
CA GLU A 235 16.66 23.18 0.77
C GLU A 235 17.54 22.43 1.78
N GLU A 236 17.45 22.78 3.07
CA GLU A 236 18.12 22.05 4.14
C GLU A 236 17.54 20.63 4.26
N LEU A 237 16.21 20.50 4.26
CA LEU A 237 15.51 19.21 4.30
C LEU A 237 15.86 18.35 3.08
N ASN A 238 15.89 18.93 1.88
CA ASN A 238 16.30 18.26 0.65
C ASN A 238 17.71 17.68 0.78
N GLY A 239 18.65 18.42 1.39
CA GLY A 239 20.00 17.94 1.66
C GLY A 239 20.07 16.74 2.63
N LYS A 240 19.01 16.47 3.40
CA LYS A 240 18.93 15.34 4.35
C LYS A 240 18.33 14.06 3.72
N LEU A 241 17.74 14.15 2.52
CA LEU A 241 17.05 13.02 1.88
C LEU A 241 17.98 11.86 1.48
N GLU A 242 18.97 12.11 0.64
CA GLU A 242 19.93 11.07 0.22
C GLU A 242 20.68 10.44 1.41
N PRO A 243 21.19 11.22 2.40
CA PRO A 243 21.79 10.65 3.61
C PRO A 243 20.87 9.69 4.37
N LEU A 244 19.59 10.02 4.53
CA LEU A 244 18.63 9.15 5.20
C LEU A 244 18.40 7.85 4.41
N TYR A 245 18.23 7.94 3.09
CA TYR A 245 18.08 6.76 2.23
C TYR A 245 19.32 5.86 2.24
N LYS A 246 20.52 6.44 2.25
CA LYS A 246 21.78 5.69 2.42
C LYS A 246 21.81 4.94 3.75
N ARG A 247 21.40 5.60 4.84
CA ARG A 247 21.32 5.00 6.18
C ARG A 247 20.33 3.84 6.23
N ALA A 248 19.13 4.01 5.69
CA ALA A 248 18.11 2.97 5.64
C ALA A 248 18.53 1.80 4.73
N THR A 249 19.13 2.09 3.57
CA THR A 249 19.67 1.08 2.65
C THR A 249 20.75 0.24 3.35
N ALA A 250 21.71 0.87 4.04
CA ALA A 250 22.72 0.16 4.80
C ALA A 250 22.10 -0.78 5.86
N ALA A 251 21.10 -0.30 6.59
CA ALA A 251 20.39 -1.11 7.58
C ALA A 251 19.64 -2.30 6.96
N ILE A 252 19.03 -2.12 5.78
CA ILE A 252 18.40 -3.21 5.02
C ILE A 252 19.46 -4.22 4.57
N ARG A 253 20.60 -3.77 4.03
CA ARG A 253 21.68 -4.64 3.53
C ARG A 253 22.38 -5.46 4.60
N GLU A 254 22.23 -5.11 5.89
CA GLU A 254 22.62 -5.99 6.99
C GLU A 254 21.79 -7.29 7.07
N ALA A 255 20.60 -7.31 6.47
CA ALA A 255 19.66 -8.43 6.51
C ALA A 255 19.29 -9.01 5.14
N ASP A 256 19.27 -8.19 4.09
CA ASP A 256 18.75 -8.54 2.77
C ASP A 256 19.57 -7.90 1.65
N THR A 257 20.27 -8.73 0.87
CA THR A 257 21.07 -8.30 -0.29
C THR A 257 20.39 -8.58 -1.64
N ASN A 258 19.16 -9.13 -1.63
CA ASN A 258 18.47 -9.64 -2.80
C ASN A 258 17.57 -8.58 -3.45
N HIS A 259 16.78 -7.85 -2.63
CA HIS A 259 15.73 -6.98 -3.14
C HIS A 259 16.24 -5.62 -3.64
N ILE A 260 15.51 -5.06 -4.61
CA ILE A 260 15.71 -3.70 -5.14
C ILE A 260 15.24 -2.68 -4.10
N ILE A 261 15.99 -1.59 -3.95
CA ILE A 261 15.59 -0.43 -3.14
C ILE A 261 15.06 0.66 -4.07
N LEU A 262 13.82 1.07 -3.85
CA LEU A 262 13.13 2.12 -4.61
C LEU A 262 13.24 3.45 -3.83
N LEU A 263 13.71 4.49 -4.51
CA LEU A 263 13.97 5.82 -3.92
C LEU A 263 13.08 6.88 -4.56
N GLY A 264 12.14 7.43 -3.78
CA GLY A 264 11.26 8.52 -4.19
C GLY A 264 11.92 9.89 -4.06
N GLY A 265 11.75 10.74 -5.06
CA GLY A 265 12.26 12.12 -5.05
C GLY A 265 11.57 13.01 -4.02
N ALA A 266 12.18 14.15 -3.70
CA ALA A 266 11.53 15.15 -2.86
C ALA A 266 10.35 15.79 -3.60
N GLN A 267 9.48 16.52 -2.88
CA GLN A 267 8.35 17.26 -3.42
C GLN A 267 7.47 16.38 -4.33
N TRP A 268 6.63 15.55 -3.69
CA TRP A 268 5.66 14.68 -4.37
C TRP A 268 6.32 13.68 -5.34
N ASN A 269 7.46 13.10 -4.97
CA ASN A 269 8.25 12.24 -5.84
C ASN A 269 8.61 12.89 -7.20
N GLY A 270 8.67 14.24 -7.25
CA GLY A 270 8.88 15.00 -8.48
C GLY A 270 10.27 15.63 -8.62
N ASN A 271 11.00 15.81 -7.51
CA ASN A 271 12.29 16.47 -7.48
C ASN A 271 13.44 15.50 -7.16
N PHE A 272 14.26 15.20 -8.17
CA PHE A 272 15.42 14.31 -8.06
C PHE A 272 16.76 15.03 -7.83
N ARG A 273 16.76 16.36 -7.74
CA ARG A 273 17.98 17.16 -7.46
C ARG A 273 18.69 16.78 -6.15
N PRO A 274 18.00 16.33 -5.08
CA PRO A 274 18.67 15.86 -3.87
C PRO A 274 19.64 14.68 -4.08
N PHE A 275 19.49 13.91 -5.16
CA PHE A 275 20.33 12.75 -5.42
C PHE A 275 21.59 13.11 -6.21
N THR A 276 22.73 12.90 -5.56
CA THR A 276 24.07 13.22 -6.05
C THR A 276 24.92 11.98 -6.30
N ASP A 277 24.61 10.86 -5.67
CA ASP A 277 25.35 9.60 -5.79
C ASP A 277 24.38 8.43 -5.93
N SER A 278 24.39 7.81 -7.11
CA SER A 278 23.58 6.65 -7.45
C SER A 278 24.37 5.33 -7.38
N THR A 279 25.59 5.36 -6.84
CA THR A 279 26.53 4.22 -6.86
C THR A 279 26.71 3.56 -5.49
N PHE A 280 26.02 4.04 -4.46
CA PHE A 280 26.15 3.53 -3.09
C PHE A 280 25.51 2.15 -2.87
N ASP A 281 24.63 1.70 -3.77
CA ASP A 281 24.06 0.35 -3.80
C ASP A 281 23.88 -0.10 -5.26
N ASP A 282 24.03 -1.40 -5.52
CA ASP A 282 24.00 -1.97 -6.87
C ASP A 282 22.58 -2.31 -7.35
N LYS A 283 21.56 -2.17 -6.49
CA LYS A 283 20.16 -2.51 -6.77
C LYS A 283 19.23 -1.36 -6.40
N ILE A 284 19.49 -0.20 -7.02
CA ILE A 284 18.66 1.01 -6.87
C ILE A 284 17.72 1.17 -8.07
N MET A 285 16.48 1.52 -7.78
CA MET A 285 15.49 2.02 -8.73
C MET A 285 14.94 3.35 -8.21
N TYR A 286 14.62 4.29 -9.09
CA TYR A 286 13.96 5.53 -8.70
C TYR A 286 12.46 5.47 -9.00
N THR A 287 11.66 6.11 -8.14
CA THR A 287 10.21 6.23 -8.31
C THR A 287 9.79 7.70 -8.40
N CYS A 288 8.86 7.99 -9.31
CA CYS A 288 8.34 9.31 -9.61
C CYS A 288 6.82 9.32 -9.64
N HIS A 289 6.18 10.42 -9.25
CA HIS A 289 4.72 10.56 -9.29
C HIS A 289 4.29 11.70 -10.20
N ARG A 290 3.07 11.61 -10.75
CA ARG A 290 2.48 12.68 -11.57
C ARG A 290 0.96 12.62 -11.66
N TYR A 291 0.29 13.72 -11.28
CA TYR A 291 -1.17 13.87 -11.37
C TYR A 291 -1.65 15.00 -12.30
N GLY A 292 -0.80 15.51 -13.20
CA GLY A 292 -1.18 16.59 -14.11
C GLY A 292 -0.22 16.86 -15.26
N GLY A 293 -0.48 17.95 -16.00
CA GLY A 293 0.27 18.37 -17.19
C GLY A 293 -0.05 17.54 -18.45
N ASP A 294 0.67 17.80 -19.53
CA ASP A 294 0.40 17.15 -20.82
C ASP A 294 0.83 15.68 -20.82
N ALA A 295 0.08 14.84 -21.54
CA ALA A 295 0.44 13.45 -21.80
C ALA A 295 1.53 13.35 -22.90
N SER A 296 2.71 13.91 -22.65
CA SER A 296 3.79 13.99 -23.64
C SER A 296 5.15 13.69 -23.02
N LYS A 297 6.10 13.26 -23.87
CA LYS A 297 7.50 13.07 -23.47
C LYS A 297 8.12 14.34 -22.86
N ALA A 298 7.85 15.49 -23.48
CA ALA A 298 8.37 16.78 -23.01
C ALA A 298 7.93 17.09 -21.57
N ALA A 299 6.73 16.66 -21.19
CA ALA A 299 6.19 16.88 -19.86
C ALA A 299 6.95 16.12 -18.75
N ILE A 300 7.63 15.01 -19.09
CA ILE A 300 8.45 14.20 -18.18
C ILE A 300 9.94 14.20 -18.54
N GLN A 301 10.40 15.17 -19.32
CA GLN A 301 11.77 15.17 -19.83
C GLN A 301 12.80 15.19 -18.69
N GLU A 302 12.57 15.93 -17.62
CA GLU A 302 13.49 15.98 -16.46
C GLU A 302 13.63 14.60 -15.77
N ILE A 303 12.54 13.82 -15.71
CA ILE A 303 12.54 12.45 -15.16
C ILE A 303 13.36 11.52 -16.06
N ILE A 304 13.17 11.65 -17.39
CA ILE A 304 13.91 10.87 -18.39
C ILE A 304 15.40 11.20 -18.32
N ASP A 305 15.74 12.50 -18.33
CA ASP A 305 17.12 12.98 -18.27
C ASP A 305 17.83 12.52 -17.00
N PHE A 306 17.13 12.57 -15.86
CA PHE A 306 17.66 12.05 -14.60
C PHE A 306 17.96 10.55 -14.69
N ARG A 307 17.00 9.75 -15.15
CA ARG A 307 17.13 8.29 -15.32
C ARG A 307 18.28 7.92 -16.26
N ASP A 308 18.39 8.61 -17.39
CA ASP A 308 19.46 8.36 -18.38
C ASP A 308 20.84 8.75 -17.81
N ARG A 309 20.91 9.84 -17.03
CA ARG A 309 22.14 10.30 -16.37
C ARG A 309 22.66 9.30 -15.33
N VAL A 310 21.78 8.73 -14.51
CA VAL A 310 22.16 7.76 -13.46
C VAL A 310 22.25 6.33 -13.98
N ASN A 311 21.68 6.05 -15.17
CA ASN A 311 21.63 4.74 -15.82
C ASN A 311 21.05 3.63 -14.92
N LEU A 312 19.96 3.94 -14.23
CA LEU A 312 19.20 3.03 -13.36
C LEU A 312 17.71 3.03 -13.74
N PRO A 313 16.90 2.03 -13.34
CA PRO A 313 15.48 2.00 -13.68
C PRO A 313 14.70 3.16 -13.05
N MET A 314 13.69 3.64 -13.78
CA MET A 314 12.72 4.63 -13.31
C MET A 314 11.30 4.10 -13.46
N TYR A 315 10.47 4.36 -12.47
CA TYR A 315 9.11 3.88 -12.39
C TYR A 315 8.14 4.98 -11.94
N MET A 316 6.96 5.03 -12.55
CA MET A 316 5.89 5.93 -12.18
C MET A 316 5.01 5.26 -11.10
N GLY A 317 5.35 5.45 -9.83
CA GLY A 317 4.66 4.83 -8.69
C GLY A 317 3.21 5.29 -8.53
N GLU A 318 2.93 6.53 -8.92
CA GLU A 318 1.59 7.07 -8.87
C GLU A 318 1.27 7.98 -10.05
N ILE A 319 0.08 7.72 -10.59
CA ILE A 319 -0.54 8.50 -11.64
C ILE A 319 -2.03 8.17 -11.72
N GLY A 320 -2.86 9.13 -12.09
CA GLY A 320 -4.29 8.89 -12.22
C GLY A 320 -5.08 10.16 -12.38
N HIS A 321 -6.37 10.07 -12.01
CA HIS A 321 -7.29 11.22 -11.89
C HIS A 321 -7.32 12.16 -13.11
N ASN A 322 -7.29 11.57 -14.31
CA ASN A 322 -7.38 12.29 -15.57
C ASN A 322 -8.38 11.62 -16.51
N THR A 323 -8.61 12.21 -17.68
CA THR A 323 -9.50 11.65 -18.71
C THR A 323 -8.92 10.34 -19.28
N GLU A 324 -9.79 9.45 -19.75
CA GLU A 324 -9.38 8.16 -20.34
C GLU A 324 -8.45 8.37 -21.55
N ALA A 325 -8.73 9.38 -22.38
CA ALA A 325 -7.89 9.72 -23.53
C ALA A 325 -6.48 10.14 -23.11
N TRP A 326 -6.38 10.96 -22.05
CA TRP A 326 -5.09 11.38 -21.50
C TRP A 326 -4.32 10.20 -20.90
N GLN A 327 -4.99 9.35 -20.12
CA GLN A 327 -4.39 8.17 -19.49
C GLN A 327 -3.80 7.22 -20.54
N ASN A 328 -4.56 6.96 -21.61
CA ASN A 328 -4.10 6.12 -22.71
C ASN A 328 -2.87 6.68 -23.41
N ALA A 329 -2.92 7.95 -23.79
CA ALA A 329 -1.78 8.63 -24.41
C ALA A 329 -0.55 8.57 -23.50
N PHE A 330 -0.72 8.78 -22.20
CA PHE A 330 0.41 8.81 -21.28
C PHE A 330 0.98 7.42 -20.97
N CYS A 331 0.16 6.37 -20.95
CA CYS A 331 0.67 4.99 -20.90
C CYS A 331 1.62 4.71 -22.06
N HIS A 332 1.27 5.15 -23.28
CA HIS A 332 2.16 5.03 -24.44
C HIS A 332 3.46 5.84 -24.28
N VAL A 333 3.38 7.09 -23.80
CA VAL A 333 4.56 7.91 -23.51
C VAL A 333 5.50 7.21 -22.53
N MET A 334 4.96 6.66 -21.44
CA MET A 334 5.75 5.95 -20.43
C MET A 334 6.39 4.67 -21.00
N GLU A 335 5.64 3.90 -21.78
CA GLU A 335 6.14 2.69 -22.47
C GLU A 335 7.26 2.98 -23.46
N GLU A 336 7.08 3.99 -24.33
CA GLU A 336 8.09 4.42 -25.31
C GLU A 336 9.39 4.90 -24.66
N ASN A 337 9.32 5.39 -23.41
CA ASN A 337 10.46 5.88 -22.66
C ASN A 337 10.90 4.92 -21.53
N ASN A 338 10.52 3.64 -21.60
CA ASN A 338 10.95 2.61 -20.63
C ASN A 338 10.66 2.97 -19.15
N ILE A 339 9.48 3.53 -18.87
CA ILE A 339 9.01 3.84 -17.51
C ILE A 339 7.78 2.97 -17.23
N GLY A 340 7.92 1.98 -16.37
CA GLY A 340 6.77 1.22 -15.88
C GLY A 340 5.87 2.08 -14.99
N TRP A 341 4.66 1.63 -14.69
CA TRP A 341 3.67 2.42 -13.95
C TRP A 341 2.76 1.61 -13.04
N THR A 342 2.29 2.24 -11.96
CA THR A 342 1.09 1.84 -11.23
C THR A 342 0.12 3.00 -11.08
N PHE A 343 -1.14 2.79 -11.47
CA PHE A 343 -2.17 3.82 -11.37
C PHE A 343 -2.76 3.90 -9.95
N TRP A 344 -2.99 5.12 -9.47
CA TRP A 344 -3.62 5.41 -8.19
C TRP A 344 -5.12 5.75 -8.36
N PRO A 345 -6.00 5.17 -7.52
CA PRO A 345 -5.84 3.93 -6.75
C PRO A 345 -6.57 2.75 -7.41
N TYR A 346 -6.38 1.55 -6.88
CA TYR A 346 -7.14 0.36 -7.27
C TYR A 346 -8.63 0.53 -6.98
N LYS A 347 -8.97 0.97 -5.76
CA LYS A 347 -10.34 1.01 -5.28
C LYS A 347 -10.57 2.19 -4.35
N LYS A 348 -11.70 2.87 -4.53
CA LYS A 348 -12.20 3.96 -3.69
C LYS A 348 -13.69 4.19 -3.96
N ILE A 349 -14.32 5.10 -3.22
CA ILE A 349 -15.68 5.53 -3.51
C ILE A 349 -15.80 6.14 -4.93
N ASP A 350 -16.95 5.89 -5.55
CA ASP A 350 -17.33 6.37 -6.89
C ASP A 350 -16.48 5.85 -8.06
N LYS A 351 -15.65 6.69 -8.68
CA LYS A 351 -14.98 6.44 -9.96
C LYS A 351 -13.53 6.93 -9.96
N SER A 352 -12.85 6.80 -11.10
CA SER A 352 -11.43 7.15 -11.27
C SER A 352 -10.48 6.20 -10.51
N SER A 353 -10.75 4.90 -10.67
CA SER A 353 -10.04 3.76 -10.09
C SER A 353 -10.43 2.51 -10.89
N PHE A 354 -9.86 1.34 -10.60
CA PHE A 354 -10.28 0.08 -11.23
C PHE A 354 -11.68 -0.34 -10.75
N ALA A 355 -11.94 -0.18 -9.46
CA ALA A 355 -13.18 -0.54 -8.79
C ALA A 355 -13.75 0.65 -8.00
N GLY A 356 -15.03 0.92 -8.22
CA GLY A 356 -15.80 1.95 -7.52
C GLY A 356 -16.67 1.37 -6.41
N ILE A 357 -16.50 1.87 -5.19
CA ILE A 357 -17.35 1.51 -4.05
C ILE A 357 -18.62 2.35 -4.11
N LYS A 358 -19.78 1.70 -3.96
CA LYS A 358 -21.07 2.40 -3.84
C LYS A 358 -21.21 2.94 -2.43
N ALA A 359 -21.46 4.24 -2.31
CA ALA A 359 -21.79 4.88 -1.04
C ALA A 359 -23.02 4.19 -0.42
N PRO A 360 -22.95 3.75 0.85
CA PRO A 360 -24.11 3.23 1.59
C PRO A 360 -25.26 4.22 1.73
N ALA A 361 -26.44 3.72 2.05
CA ALA A 361 -27.52 4.59 2.50
C ALA A 361 -27.10 5.34 3.78
N GLY A 362 -27.32 6.66 3.81
CA GLY A 362 -26.94 7.50 4.96
C GLY A 362 -25.46 7.91 5.01
N TRP A 363 -24.64 7.56 4.00
CA TRP A 363 -23.23 7.96 3.95
C TRP A 363 -23.02 9.48 3.99
N ASP A 364 -23.96 10.25 3.43
CA ASP A 364 -23.93 11.73 3.47
C ASP A 364 -23.87 12.28 4.90
N ALA A 365 -24.44 11.59 5.90
CA ALA A 365 -24.35 11.99 7.29
C ALA A 365 -22.95 11.74 7.88
N VAL A 366 -22.29 10.65 7.46
CA VAL A 366 -20.89 10.35 7.83
C VAL A 366 -19.96 11.40 7.23
N VAL A 367 -20.15 11.74 5.95
CA VAL A 367 -19.41 12.82 5.27
C VAL A 367 -19.69 14.17 5.94
N ALA A 368 -20.95 14.51 6.23
CA ALA A 368 -21.27 15.76 6.92
C ALA A 368 -20.56 15.87 8.29
N PHE A 369 -20.48 14.76 9.02
CA PHE A 369 -19.74 14.71 10.29
C PHE A 369 -18.22 14.80 10.10
N SER A 370 -17.65 14.20 9.04
CA SER A 370 -16.22 14.31 8.74
C SER A 370 -15.80 15.75 8.44
N GLU A 371 -16.70 16.54 7.88
CA GLU A 371 -16.45 17.94 7.49
C GLU A 371 -16.81 18.96 8.59
N ALA A 372 -17.45 18.52 9.68
CA ALA A 372 -17.89 19.38 10.75
C ALA A 372 -16.73 19.96 11.60
N PRO A 373 -16.91 21.14 12.23
CA PRO A 373 -15.97 21.65 13.23
C PRO A 373 -15.80 20.66 14.39
N ARG A 374 -14.57 20.53 14.87
CA ARG A 374 -14.19 19.64 15.98
C ARG A 374 -13.19 20.29 16.95
N GLY A 375 -13.17 21.63 17.00
CA GLY A 375 -12.27 22.39 17.87
C GLY A 375 -12.70 22.36 19.33
N THR A 376 -13.98 22.09 19.60
CA THR A 376 -14.51 21.90 20.95
C THR A 376 -15.40 20.65 21.05
N TYR A 377 -15.53 20.10 22.26
CA TYR A 377 -16.45 18.98 22.49
C TYR A 377 -17.92 19.32 22.23
N GLN A 378 -18.30 20.60 22.34
CA GLN A 378 -19.67 21.03 22.04
C GLN A 378 -19.94 20.90 20.54
N GLU A 379 -19.02 21.38 19.69
CA GLU A 379 -19.12 21.25 18.23
C GLU A 379 -19.23 19.78 17.79
N ILE A 380 -18.44 18.88 18.39
CA ILE A 380 -18.50 17.44 18.12
C ILE A 380 -19.88 16.87 18.47
N ARG A 381 -20.42 17.22 19.65
CA ARG A 381 -21.75 16.73 20.08
C ARG A 381 -22.87 17.26 19.20
N ASP A 382 -22.81 18.53 18.81
CA ASP A 382 -23.85 19.18 18.01
C ASP A 382 -23.87 18.68 16.56
N ALA A 383 -22.71 18.31 16.02
CA ALA A 383 -22.61 17.77 14.67
C ALA A 383 -22.97 16.27 14.57
N ARG A 384 -22.93 15.52 15.67
CA ARG A 384 -23.05 14.06 15.65
C ARG A 384 -24.44 13.61 15.16
N PRO A 385 -24.53 12.80 14.09
CA PRO A 385 -25.79 12.23 13.65
C PRO A 385 -26.25 11.11 14.60
N ASP A 386 -27.41 10.50 14.28
CA ASP A 386 -27.83 9.27 14.94
C ASP A 386 -26.75 8.18 14.80
N GLN A 387 -26.29 7.65 15.94
CA GLN A 387 -25.13 6.75 15.97
C GLN A 387 -25.43 5.38 15.39
N GLU A 388 -26.66 4.87 15.54
CA GLU A 388 -27.03 3.56 14.99
C GLU A 388 -27.12 3.61 13.46
N THR A 389 -27.64 4.70 12.91
CA THR A 389 -27.60 4.97 11.47
C THR A 389 -26.16 5.06 10.94
N ALA A 390 -25.29 5.78 11.65
CA ALA A 390 -23.87 5.89 11.27
C ALA A 390 -23.13 4.55 11.31
N LYS A 391 -23.35 3.74 12.37
CA LYS A 391 -22.80 2.38 12.47
C LYS A 391 -23.27 1.48 11.33
N ALA A 392 -24.56 1.51 11.00
CA ALA A 392 -25.12 0.74 9.88
C ALA A 392 -24.47 1.15 8.55
N ALA A 393 -24.29 2.45 8.30
CA ALA A 393 -23.61 2.94 7.11
C ALA A 393 -22.14 2.49 7.03
N LEU A 394 -21.40 2.51 8.15
CA LEU A 394 -20.02 2.01 8.21
C LEU A 394 -19.92 0.50 7.97
N THR A 395 -20.86 -0.28 8.51
CA THR A 395 -20.92 -1.73 8.26
C THR A 395 -21.25 -2.02 6.79
N GLU A 396 -22.23 -1.33 6.21
CA GLU A 396 -22.57 -1.47 4.79
C GLU A 396 -21.41 -1.01 3.89
N PHE A 397 -20.64 0.01 4.27
CA PHE A 397 -19.44 0.43 3.53
C PHE A 397 -18.42 -0.71 3.41
N ILE A 398 -18.20 -1.48 4.48
CA ILE A 398 -17.30 -2.64 4.46
C ILE A 398 -17.81 -3.70 3.48
N GLU A 399 -19.10 -3.99 3.49
CA GLU A 399 -19.71 -4.97 2.57
C GLU A 399 -19.63 -4.48 1.11
N ASN A 400 -19.94 -3.20 0.85
CA ASN A 400 -19.83 -2.58 -0.46
C ASN A 400 -18.39 -2.50 -0.98
N SER A 401 -17.40 -2.55 -0.07
CA SER A 401 -15.98 -2.55 -0.42
C SER A 401 -15.50 -3.88 -0.99
N ARG A 402 -16.23 -4.99 -0.82
CA ARG A 402 -15.86 -6.27 -1.46
C ARG A 402 -15.95 -6.15 -2.98
N ILE A 403 -14.98 -6.72 -3.71
CA ILE A 403 -14.90 -6.57 -5.17
C ILE A 403 -16.16 -7.01 -5.90
N GLN A 404 -16.89 -8.00 -5.37
CA GLN A 404 -18.15 -8.49 -5.94
C GLN A 404 -19.30 -7.48 -5.84
N GLN A 405 -19.21 -6.50 -4.94
CA GLN A 405 -20.21 -5.43 -4.76
C GLN A 405 -19.80 -4.12 -5.47
N CYS A 406 -18.52 -4.01 -5.84
CA CYS A 406 -17.98 -2.83 -6.50
C CYS A 406 -18.50 -2.69 -7.95
N VAL A 407 -18.52 -1.44 -8.43
CA VAL A 407 -18.73 -1.12 -9.84
C VAL A 407 -17.39 -1.16 -10.55
N ILE A 408 -17.20 -2.10 -11.47
CA ILE A 408 -15.97 -2.20 -12.26
C ILE A 408 -15.93 -1.09 -13.32
N GLN A 409 -14.86 -0.29 -13.31
CA GLN A 409 -14.68 0.85 -14.19
C GLN A 409 -13.99 0.43 -15.50
N ASN A 410 -14.71 -0.28 -16.35
CA ASN A 410 -14.15 -0.89 -17.56
C ASN A 410 -13.47 0.11 -18.52
N GLU A 411 -13.98 1.33 -18.65
CA GLU A 411 -13.39 2.34 -19.52
C GLU A 411 -12.06 2.87 -18.96
N TYR A 412 -11.99 3.06 -17.63
CA TYR A 412 -10.75 3.36 -16.94
C TYR A 412 -9.71 2.25 -17.14
N ILE A 413 -10.09 0.97 -16.95
CA ILE A 413 -9.14 -0.14 -17.13
C ILE A 413 -8.65 -0.23 -18.58
N ARG A 414 -9.56 -0.07 -19.56
CA ARG A 414 -9.19 -0.06 -20.99
C ARG A 414 -8.28 1.10 -21.37
N SER A 415 -8.45 2.26 -20.76
CA SER A 415 -7.59 3.42 -21.04
C SER A 415 -6.12 3.11 -20.73
N LEU A 416 -5.85 2.30 -19.71
CA LEU A 416 -4.51 1.86 -19.32
C LEU A 416 -3.89 0.79 -20.24
N GLY A 417 -4.59 0.40 -21.31
CA GLY A 417 -4.19 -0.71 -22.17
C GLY A 417 -4.34 -2.10 -21.52
N LEU A 418 -5.11 -2.18 -20.43
CA LEU A 418 -5.41 -3.44 -19.73
C LEU A 418 -6.72 -4.06 -20.27
N LYS A 419 -6.88 -5.36 -20.00
CA LYS A 419 -8.04 -6.16 -20.40
C LYS A 419 -9.19 -5.93 -19.41
N THR A 420 -10.41 -5.89 -19.92
CA THR A 420 -11.63 -5.97 -19.10
C THR A 420 -12.27 -7.34 -19.25
N GLN A 421 -13.00 -7.76 -18.22
CA GLN A 421 -13.81 -8.98 -18.26
C GLN A 421 -15.08 -8.80 -19.10
#